data_AF-A0A5E7AHP6-F1
#
_entry.id   AF-A0A5E7AHP6-F1
#
_cell.length_a   1.000
_cell.length_b   1.000
_cell.length_c   1.000
_cell.angle_alpha   90.00
_cell.angle_beta   90.00
_cell.angle_gamma   90.00
#
_symmetry.space_group_name_H-M   'P 1'
#
loop_
_entity.id
_entity.type
_entity.pdbx_description
1 polymer ?
#
loop_
_entity_poly.entity_id
_entity_poly.type
_entity_poly.pdbx_seq_one_letter_code
_entity_poly.pdbx_strand_id
1 'polypeptide(L)'
;MTGITDMIKLSKGNLLSAPAEALVNTVNTEGVMGKGIALQFKQAFPEMYKSYQKACKDKTVRLGKVHVYDLGGLVGGPRWIINFPTKGHWRSKSKLESIQSGLDDLVQTVNDLHIKSIAIPPLGCGLGGLDWSEVKPAIEQAFATVPEVEVLLYSPDGAPAAKEMLNATERPKMTDGRAALVVLMQQYLKGFLDPCVSLLEVHKLMYFLQESGKSLRLQFEPKPFGPYAKNLRQVLIKIDGHFIHGYGDGNDAPTKPLELKAEAVAEAVEYLKNDVDTQKKMERVAKLIEGFEDPYGLELLSTVHWVMCHTPSANNDPDVAVRAVQDWSSRKKSQMKPEHLKRAWNRLKELNWDRESQSSAYIH
;
A
#
# COMPACT_ATOMS: atom_id res chain seq x y z
N MET A 1 17.00 15.52 -41.54
CA MET A 1 16.33 14.34 -40.96
C MET A 1 16.56 14.37 -39.47
N THR A 2 15.74 15.12 -38.74
CA THR A 2 15.66 15.11 -37.28
C THR A 2 14.95 13.82 -36.89
N GLY A 3 15.65 12.94 -36.18
CA GLY A 3 15.15 11.61 -35.83
C GLY A 3 14.04 11.68 -34.80
N ILE A 4 13.13 10.71 -34.86
CA ILE A 4 12.03 10.44 -33.90
C ILE A 4 12.52 10.47 -32.42
N THR A 5 13.81 10.28 -32.18
CA THR A 5 14.47 10.24 -30.88
C THR A 5 14.51 11.56 -30.10
N ASP A 6 14.36 12.72 -30.74
CA ASP A 6 14.44 14.01 -30.02
C ASP A 6 13.13 14.41 -29.31
N MET A 7 12.00 13.81 -29.68
CA MET A 7 10.66 14.20 -29.20
C MET A 7 10.15 13.38 -28.01
N ILE A 8 10.68 12.17 -27.83
CA ILE A 8 10.37 11.30 -26.69
C ILE A 8 11.56 11.32 -25.73
N LYS A 9 11.39 12.00 -24.59
CA LYS A 9 12.41 12.12 -23.56
C LYS A 9 12.19 11.07 -22.48
N LEU A 10 13.13 10.13 -22.38
CA LEU A 10 13.16 9.20 -21.25
C LEU A 10 13.35 10.00 -19.95
N SER A 11 12.38 9.85 -19.06
CA SER A 11 12.26 10.62 -17.82
C SER A 11 12.27 9.70 -16.61
N LYS A 12 12.70 10.24 -15.47
CA LYS A 12 12.74 9.54 -14.19
C LYS A 12 12.14 10.41 -13.09
N GLY A 13 11.78 9.78 -11.97
CA GLY A 13 11.22 10.46 -10.80
C GLY A 13 9.69 10.39 -10.77
N ASN A 14 9.06 11.41 -10.17
CA ASN A 14 7.61 11.43 -9.99
C ASN A 14 6.88 11.96 -11.24
N LEU A 15 6.06 11.11 -11.86
CA LEU A 15 5.24 11.51 -13.02
C LEU A 15 4.24 12.62 -12.66
N LEU A 16 3.72 12.64 -11.43
CA LEU A 16 2.71 13.61 -11.02
C LEU A 16 3.26 15.04 -10.94
N SER A 17 4.59 15.21 -10.89
CA SER A 17 5.26 16.52 -10.93
C SER A 17 5.86 16.83 -12.30
N ALA A 18 5.54 16.05 -13.34
CA ALA A 18 6.07 16.28 -14.67
C ALA A 18 5.60 17.65 -15.20
N PRO A 19 6.49 18.47 -15.80
CA PRO A 19 6.12 19.75 -16.40
C PRO A 19 5.44 19.54 -17.75
N ALA A 20 4.27 18.90 -17.76
CA ALA A 20 3.52 18.55 -18.96
C ALA A 20 2.06 19.02 -18.88
N GLU A 21 1.46 19.34 -20.02
CA GLU A 21 0.05 19.73 -20.12
C GLU A 21 -0.91 18.57 -19.78
N ALA A 22 -0.50 17.33 -20.06
CA ALA A 22 -1.27 16.13 -19.79
C ALA A 22 -0.46 15.08 -19.01
N LEU A 23 -1.11 14.45 -18.03
CA LEU A 23 -0.55 13.32 -17.29
C LEU A 23 -1.36 12.05 -17.55
N VAL A 24 -0.69 10.97 -17.91
CA VAL A 24 -1.35 9.67 -18.11
C VAL A 24 -1.38 8.86 -16.82
N ASN A 25 -2.57 8.43 -16.43
CA ASN A 25 -2.82 7.55 -15.30
C ASN A 25 -3.21 6.14 -15.80
N THR A 26 -2.58 5.09 -15.29
CA THR A 26 -2.99 3.71 -15.65
C THR A 26 -4.12 3.23 -14.75
N VAL A 27 -5.26 2.86 -15.34
CA VAL A 27 -6.47 2.51 -14.59
C VAL A 27 -7.03 1.15 -15.02
N ASN A 28 -8.02 0.68 -14.26
CA ASN A 28 -8.91 -0.42 -14.67
C ASN A 28 -10.27 0.12 -15.12
N THR A 29 -11.21 -0.75 -15.48
CA THR A 29 -12.58 -0.35 -15.85
C THR A 29 -13.58 -0.45 -14.70
N GLU A 30 -13.16 -0.86 -13.50
CA GLU A 30 -14.02 -1.15 -12.33
C GLU A 30 -14.11 0.02 -11.31
N GLY A 31 -13.47 1.16 -11.58
CA GLY A 31 -13.55 2.34 -10.70
C GLY A 31 -12.66 2.27 -9.45
N VAL A 32 -11.63 1.40 -9.46
CA VAL A 32 -10.76 1.15 -8.29
C VAL A 32 -9.34 1.67 -8.52
N MET A 33 -8.95 2.77 -7.86
CA MET A 33 -7.57 3.23 -7.82
C MET A 33 -6.92 2.84 -6.49
N GLY A 34 -6.42 1.60 -6.45
CA GLY A 34 -6.13 0.90 -5.20
C GLY A 34 -4.66 0.76 -4.85
N LYS A 35 -3.73 0.67 -5.80
CA LYS A 35 -2.27 0.57 -5.59
C LYS A 35 -1.52 1.27 -6.74
N GLY A 36 -0.21 1.45 -6.58
CA GLY A 36 0.69 1.94 -7.63
C GLY A 36 0.38 3.39 -8.02
N ILE A 37 0.69 3.74 -9.28
CA ILE A 37 0.49 5.09 -9.79
C ILE A 37 -0.98 5.55 -9.72
N ALA A 38 -1.94 4.64 -9.95
CA ALA A 38 -3.37 4.94 -9.84
C ALA A 38 -3.76 5.48 -8.46
N LEU A 39 -3.21 4.90 -7.39
CA LEU A 39 -3.46 5.38 -6.03
C LEU A 39 -2.89 6.79 -5.83
N GLN A 40 -1.70 7.07 -6.37
CA GLN A 40 -1.08 8.40 -6.30
C GLN A 40 -1.96 9.44 -7.02
N PHE A 41 -2.45 9.14 -8.21
CA PHE A 41 -3.40 10.03 -8.92
C PHE A 41 -4.68 10.25 -8.13
N LYS A 42 -5.22 9.22 -7.46
CA LYS A 42 -6.40 9.37 -6.60
C LYS A 42 -6.12 10.30 -5.41
N GLN A 43 -4.94 10.22 -4.81
CA GLN A 43 -4.55 11.07 -3.68
C GLN A 43 -4.28 12.51 -4.11
N ALA A 44 -3.65 12.71 -5.27
CA ALA A 44 -3.32 14.02 -5.80
C ALA A 44 -4.51 14.74 -6.47
N PHE A 45 -5.43 14.00 -7.08
CA PHE A 45 -6.58 14.55 -7.82
C PHE A 45 -7.92 13.88 -7.41
N PRO A 46 -8.45 14.16 -6.21
CA PRO A 46 -9.65 13.49 -5.70
C PRO A 46 -10.92 13.70 -6.55
N GLU A 47 -11.11 14.90 -7.12
CA GLU A 47 -12.27 15.19 -8.01
C GLU A 47 -12.18 14.42 -9.33
N MET A 48 -10.96 14.29 -9.89
CA MET A 48 -10.72 13.41 -11.04
C MET A 48 -11.10 11.97 -10.71
N TYR A 49 -10.73 11.46 -9.53
CA TYR A 49 -11.12 10.12 -9.12
C TYR A 49 -12.63 9.95 -8.98
N LYS A 50 -13.35 10.95 -8.46
CA LYS A 50 -14.83 10.92 -8.40
C LYS A 50 -15.45 10.85 -9.79
N SER A 51 -14.96 11.65 -10.73
CA SER A 51 -15.41 11.63 -12.14
C SER A 51 -15.17 10.27 -12.79
N TYR A 52 -13.93 9.75 -12.68
CA TYR A 52 -13.58 8.41 -13.18
C TYR A 52 -14.45 7.31 -12.56
N GLN A 53 -14.69 7.34 -11.24
CA GLN A 53 -15.51 6.33 -10.58
C GLN A 53 -16.96 6.37 -11.09
N LYS A 54 -17.51 7.57 -11.33
CA LYS A 54 -18.84 7.73 -11.94
C LYS A 54 -18.85 7.14 -13.36
N ALA A 55 -17.87 7.49 -14.19
CA ALA A 55 -17.74 6.96 -15.54
C ALA A 55 -17.63 5.42 -15.58
N CYS A 56 -16.92 4.80 -14.63
CA CYS A 56 -16.88 3.35 -14.49
C CYS A 56 -18.25 2.76 -14.11
N LYS A 57 -18.99 3.37 -13.18
CA LYS A 57 -20.35 2.94 -12.82
C LYS A 57 -21.31 3.01 -14.02
N ASP A 58 -21.15 4.05 -14.83
CA ASP A 58 -21.93 4.27 -16.05
C ASP A 58 -21.42 3.40 -17.23
N LYS A 59 -20.38 2.58 -17.01
CA LYS A 59 -19.75 1.69 -18.00
C LYS A 59 -19.20 2.41 -19.24
N THR A 60 -18.87 3.69 -19.13
CA THR A 60 -18.29 4.48 -20.23
C THR A 60 -16.78 4.31 -20.34
N VAL A 61 -16.11 3.92 -19.25
CA VAL A 61 -14.69 3.54 -19.26
C VAL A 61 -14.53 2.10 -19.74
N ARG A 62 -13.86 1.91 -20.88
CA ARG A 62 -13.61 0.60 -21.51
C ARG A 62 -12.18 0.50 -22.03
N LEU A 63 -11.69 -0.73 -22.21
CA LEU A 63 -10.39 -0.98 -22.83
C LEU A 63 -10.34 -0.35 -24.24
N GLY A 64 -9.17 0.18 -24.59
CA GLY A 64 -8.96 0.88 -25.87
C GLY A 64 -9.58 2.28 -25.96
N LYS A 65 -10.15 2.80 -24.87
CA LYS A 65 -10.75 4.14 -24.81
C LYS A 65 -10.27 4.88 -23.58
N VAL A 66 -9.58 6.02 -23.76
CA VAL A 66 -9.11 6.82 -22.63
C VAL A 66 -10.26 7.62 -22.01
N HIS A 67 -10.16 7.88 -20.70
CA HIS A 67 -11.07 8.77 -19.98
C HIS A 67 -10.33 10.05 -19.59
N VAL A 68 -10.75 11.17 -20.16
CA VAL A 68 -10.14 12.48 -19.94
C VAL A 68 -10.84 13.23 -18.82
N TYR A 69 -10.06 13.89 -17.98
CA TYR A 69 -10.54 14.85 -16.99
C TYR A 69 -9.81 16.19 -17.16
N ASP A 70 -10.56 17.28 -17.31
CA ASP A 70 -10.05 18.65 -17.37
C ASP A 70 -9.91 19.20 -15.95
N LEU A 71 -8.69 19.62 -15.58
CA LEU A 71 -8.41 20.29 -14.31
C LEU A 71 -8.76 21.78 -14.33
N GLY A 72 -9.19 22.31 -15.47
CA GLY A 72 -9.60 23.71 -15.65
C GLY A 72 -8.45 24.67 -15.97
N GLY A 73 -7.23 24.14 -16.20
CA GLY A 73 -6.04 24.92 -16.55
C GLY A 73 -5.55 25.82 -15.42
N LEU A 74 -4.55 25.36 -14.66
CA LEU A 74 -3.88 26.19 -13.65
C LEU A 74 -2.50 26.61 -14.17
N VAL A 75 -2.05 27.81 -13.78
CA VAL A 75 -0.70 28.30 -14.09
C VAL A 75 0.33 27.37 -13.41
N GLY A 76 1.07 26.61 -14.21
CA GLY A 76 2.17 25.75 -13.73
C GLY A 76 1.81 24.31 -13.37
N GLY A 77 0.58 23.84 -13.62
CA GLY A 77 0.17 22.44 -13.43
C GLY A 77 -0.45 21.83 -14.68
N PRO A 78 -0.66 20.50 -14.73
CA PRO A 78 -1.28 19.86 -15.89
C PRO A 78 -2.71 20.38 -16.05
N ARG A 79 -3.13 20.56 -17.31
CA ARG A 79 -4.54 20.82 -17.64
C ARG A 79 -5.33 19.52 -17.70
N TRP A 80 -4.70 18.43 -18.17
CA TRP A 80 -5.39 17.19 -18.46
C TRP A 80 -4.88 16.02 -17.63
N ILE A 81 -5.81 15.23 -17.10
CA ILE A 81 -5.52 13.89 -16.59
C ILE A 81 -6.17 12.87 -17.54
N ILE A 82 -5.35 12.04 -18.16
CA ILE A 82 -5.81 11.02 -19.11
C ILE A 82 -5.73 9.66 -18.43
N ASN A 83 -6.88 9.11 -18.06
CA ASN A 83 -6.99 7.79 -17.46
C ASN A 83 -7.01 6.75 -18.57
N PHE A 84 -5.92 5.99 -18.67
CA PHE A 84 -5.68 4.97 -19.67
C PHE A 84 -6.04 3.57 -19.12
N PRO A 85 -7.12 2.93 -19.59
CA PRO A 85 -7.51 1.62 -19.11
C PRO A 85 -6.56 0.53 -19.61
N THR A 86 -5.71 0.02 -18.71
CA THR A 86 -4.73 -1.04 -19.03
C THR A 86 -5.25 -2.43 -18.68
N LYS A 87 -6.38 -2.51 -17.98
CA LYS A 87 -6.98 -3.75 -17.46
C LYS A 87 -8.50 -3.62 -17.41
N GLY A 88 -9.22 -4.72 -17.64
CA GLY A 88 -10.64 -4.80 -17.30
C GLY A 88 -10.80 -4.81 -15.78
N HIS A 89 -10.55 -5.97 -15.17
CA HIS A 89 -10.56 -6.10 -13.71
C HIS A 89 -9.16 -5.80 -13.10
N TRP A 90 -9.12 -5.13 -11.95
CA TRP A 90 -7.86 -4.69 -11.31
C TRP A 90 -6.91 -5.84 -10.90
N ARG A 91 -7.44 -7.06 -10.71
CA ARG A 91 -6.66 -8.29 -10.46
C ARG A 91 -6.11 -8.98 -11.71
N SER A 92 -6.59 -8.61 -12.90
CA SER A 92 -6.17 -9.25 -14.15
C SER A 92 -4.81 -8.73 -14.63
N LYS A 93 -4.13 -9.50 -15.48
CA LYS A 93 -2.95 -9.01 -16.21
C LYS A 93 -3.37 -8.06 -17.34
N SER A 94 -2.46 -7.17 -17.70
CA SER A 94 -2.61 -6.33 -18.90
C SER A 94 -2.31 -7.14 -20.16
N LYS A 95 -2.82 -6.69 -21.30
CA LYS A 95 -2.62 -7.32 -22.61
C LYS A 95 -2.09 -6.28 -23.59
N LEU A 96 -1.11 -6.65 -24.41
CA LEU A 96 -0.43 -5.72 -25.31
C LEU A 96 -1.41 -5.13 -26.35
N GLU A 97 -2.38 -5.91 -26.82
CA GLU A 97 -3.40 -5.47 -27.77
C GLU A 97 -4.31 -4.38 -27.16
N SER A 98 -4.57 -4.46 -25.85
CA SER A 98 -5.31 -3.42 -25.12
C SER A 98 -4.49 -2.14 -24.94
N ILE A 99 -3.16 -2.26 -24.87
CA ILE A 99 -2.26 -1.09 -24.83
C ILE A 99 -2.23 -0.42 -26.21
N GLN A 100 -2.07 -1.18 -27.30
CA GLN A 100 -2.05 -0.63 -28.66
C GLN A 100 -3.34 0.13 -29.00
N SER A 101 -4.50 -0.51 -28.82
CA SER A 101 -5.79 0.17 -29.04
C SER A 101 -5.99 1.40 -28.15
N GLY A 102 -5.50 1.38 -26.91
CA GLY A 102 -5.54 2.55 -26.04
C GLY A 102 -4.58 3.66 -26.47
N LEU A 103 -3.43 3.32 -27.08
CA LEU A 103 -2.48 4.28 -27.62
C LEU A 103 -3.05 4.99 -28.85
N ASP A 104 -3.75 4.28 -29.72
CA ASP A 104 -4.44 4.89 -30.86
C ASP A 104 -5.45 5.96 -30.40
N ASP A 105 -6.28 5.63 -29.40
CA ASP A 105 -7.27 6.56 -28.84
C ASP A 105 -6.61 7.69 -28.03
N LEU A 106 -5.45 7.42 -27.40
CA LEU A 106 -4.65 8.45 -26.72
C LEU A 106 -4.10 9.47 -27.71
N VAL A 107 -3.52 9.04 -28.83
CA VAL A 107 -3.00 9.92 -29.88
C VAL A 107 -4.13 10.76 -30.48
N GLN A 108 -5.28 10.14 -30.76
CA GLN A 108 -6.46 10.87 -31.22
C GLN A 108 -6.87 11.96 -30.22
N THR A 109 -6.94 11.61 -28.93
CA THR A 109 -7.29 12.53 -27.84
C THR A 109 -6.29 13.70 -27.74
N VAL A 110 -4.99 13.43 -27.89
CA VAL A 110 -3.93 14.44 -27.87
C VAL A 110 -4.13 15.46 -28.99
N ASN A 111 -4.47 15.00 -30.20
CA ASN A 111 -4.78 15.86 -31.33
C ASN A 111 -6.06 16.67 -31.11
N ASP A 112 -7.15 16.03 -30.72
CA ASP A 112 -8.45 16.67 -30.51
C ASP A 112 -8.37 17.79 -29.46
N LEU A 113 -7.61 17.57 -28.39
CA LEU A 113 -7.40 18.53 -27.30
C LEU A 113 -6.22 19.47 -27.52
N HIS A 114 -5.51 19.35 -28.64
CA HIS A 114 -4.35 20.15 -29.01
C HIS A 114 -3.22 20.14 -27.94
N ILE A 115 -3.04 19.01 -27.27
CA ILE A 115 -2.05 18.84 -26.20
C ILE A 115 -0.63 18.93 -26.78
N LYS A 116 0.23 19.74 -26.17
CA LYS A 116 1.61 19.96 -26.63
C LYS A 116 2.67 19.19 -25.85
N SER A 117 2.37 18.80 -24.62
CA SER A 117 3.26 17.97 -23.82
C SER A 117 2.51 16.97 -22.95
N ILE A 118 3.03 15.74 -22.87
CA ILE A 118 2.39 14.63 -22.17
C ILE A 118 3.40 13.77 -21.41
N ALA A 119 3.08 13.43 -20.16
CA ALA A 119 3.86 12.49 -19.37
C ALA A 119 3.19 11.11 -19.33
N ILE A 120 3.95 10.08 -19.71
CA ILE A 120 3.43 8.70 -19.90
C ILE A 120 4.19 7.73 -18.98
N PRO A 121 3.48 6.97 -18.11
CA PRO A 121 4.08 5.92 -17.30
C PRO A 121 4.31 4.64 -18.13
N PRO A 122 5.03 3.64 -17.59
CA PRO A 122 5.19 2.36 -18.27
C PRO A 122 3.85 1.58 -18.28
N LEU A 123 3.11 1.71 -19.39
CA LEU A 123 1.71 1.27 -19.52
C LEU A 123 1.57 -0.25 -19.37
N GLY A 124 0.82 -0.70 -18.35
CA GLY A 124 0.59 -2.12 -18.13
C GLY A 124 1.83 -2.93 -17.68
N CYS A 125 2.96 -2.27 -17.43
CA CYS A 125 4.13 -2.88 -16.79
C CYS A 125 3.92 -3.01 -15.27
N GLY A 126 4.87 -3.64 -14.58
CA GLY A 126 4.83 -3.81 -13.12
C GLY A 126 3.64 -4.66 -12.68
N LEU A 127 2.63 -4.04 -12.07
CA LEU A 127 1.41 -4.74 -11.64
C LEU A 127 0.62 -5.35 -12.80
N GLY A 128 0.75 -4.82 -14.03
CA GLY A 128 0.13 -5.39 -15.23
C GLY A 128 0.89 -6.56 -15.83
N GLY A 129 2.18 -6.69 -15.52
CA GLY A 129 3.02 -7.81 -15.92
C GLY A 129 3.46 -7.83 -17.39
N LEU A 130 3.24 -6.76 -18.15
CA LEU A 130 3.82 -6.61 -19.49
C LEU A 130 5.32 -6.30 -19.42
N ASP A 131 6.07 -6.80 -20.41
CA ASP A 131 7.49 -6.48 -20.54
C ASP A 131 7.65 -5.05 -21.08
N TRP A 132 8.52 -4.29 -20.43
CA TRP A 132 8.87 -2.95 -20.87
C TRP A 132 9.53 -2.94 -22.25
N SER A 133 10.25 -4.01 -22.61
CA SER A 133 10.86 -4.17 -23.93
C SER A 133 9.83 -4.24 -25.06
N GLU A 134 8.58 -4.62 -24.77
CA GLU A 134 7.46 -4.65 -25.73
C GLU A 134 6.62 -3.37 -25.69
N VAL A 135 6.39 -2.82 -24.49
CA VAL A 135 5.53 -1.65 -24.29
C VAL A 135 6.20 -0.37 -24.79
N LYS A 136 7.50 -0.20 -24.54
CA LYS A 136 8.23 1.02 -24.94
C LYS A 136 8.15 1.25 -26.47
N PRO A 137 8.51 0.27 -27.33
CA PRO A 137 8.39 0.44 -28.78
C PRO A 137 6.97 0.77 -29.24
N ALA A 138 5.94 0.20 -28.59
CA ALA A 138 4.55 0.50 -28.93
C ALA A 138 4.21 1.98 -28.67
N ILE A 139 4.66 2.54 -27.55
CA ILE A 139 4.48 3.98 -27.24
C ILE A 139 5.24 4.84 -28.26
N GLU A 140 6.50 4.50 -28.54
CA GLU A 140 7.32 5.23 -29.52
C GLU A 140 6.68 5.24 -30.91
N GLN A 141 6.16 4.10 -31.36
CA GLN A 141 5.51 3.96 -32.66
C GLN A 141 4.19 4.77 -32.74
N ALA A 142 3.39 4.77 -31.67
CA ALA A 142 2.15 5.55 -31.64
C ALA A 142 2.41 7.06 -31.72
N PHE A 143 3.33 7.57 -30.90
CA PHE A 143 3.63 9.01 -30.85
C PHE A 143 4.49 9.51 -32.00
N ALA A 144 5.11 8.63 -32.79
CA ALA A 144 5.75 9.02 -34.05
C ALA A 144 4.78 9.65 -35.07
N THR A 145 3.47 9.43 -34.90
CA THR A 145 2.43 10.03 -35.75
C THR A 145 2.07 11.47 -35.38
N VAL A 146 2.52 11.96 -34.21
CA VAL A 146 2.30 13.31 -33.69
C VAL A 146 3.62 13.93 -33.23
N PRO A 147 4.58 14.14 -34.15
CA PRO A 147 5.95 14.52 -33.83
C PRO A 147 6.10 15.92 -33.22
N GLU A 148 5.05 16.73 -33.18
CA GLU A 148 5.04 18.05 -32.54
C GLU A 148 4.77 18.00 -31.02
N VAL A 149 4.39 16.83 -30.49
CA VAL A 149 4.06 16.64 -29.08
C VAL A 149 5.30 16.21 -28.31
N GLU A 150 5.66 16.94 -27.26
CA GLU A 150 6.73 16.54 -26.35
C GLU A 150 6.25 15.40 -25.42
N VAL A 151 6.89 14.25 -25.49
CA VAL A 151 6.55 13.09 -24.65
C VAL A 151 7.60 12.87 -23.58
N LEU A 152 7.20 12.97 -22.31
CA LEU A 152 8.02 12.59 -21.15
C LEU A 152 7.70 11.14 -20.79
N LEU A 153 8.52 10.20 -21.25
CA LEU A 153 8.29 8.77 -21.06
C LEU A 153 9.02 8.25 -19.82
N TYR A 154 8.27 7.84 -18.80
CA TYR A 154 8.82 7.32 -17.55
C TYR A 154 9.12 5.82 -17.65
N SER A 155 10.31 5.42 -17.21
CA SER A 155 10.72 4.00 -17.12
C SER A 155 10.18 3.32 -15.85
N PRO A 156 10.11 1.98 -15.82
CA PRO A 156 9.66 1.20 -14.65
C PRO A 156 10.71 1.16 -13.52
N ASP A 157 11.24 2.32 -13.12
CA ASP A 157 12.30 2.44 -12.10
C ASP A 157 11.74 2.33 -10.65
N GLY A 158 10.43 2.16 -10.49
CA GLY A 158 9.75 2.10 -9.20
C GLY A 158 8.88 3.34 -8.91
N ALA A 159 8.15 3.31 -7.81
CA ALA A 159 7.39 4.47 -7.35
C ALA A 159 8.35 5.54 -6.75
N PRO A 160 8.00 6.84 -6.82
CA PRO A 160 8.77 7.88 -6.13
C PRO A 160 8.77 7.66 -4.62
N ALA A 161 9.66 8.36 -3.90
CA ALA A 161 9.69 8.29 -2.45
C ALA A 161 8.35 8.75 -1.86
N ALA A 162 7.83 8.08 -0.83
CA ALA A 162 6.52 8.38 -0.26
C ALA A 162 6.38 9.84 0.22
N LYS A 163 7.48 10.46 0.68
CA LYS A 163 7.52 11.88 1.10
C LYS A 163 7.34 12.88 -0.05
N GLU A 164 7.61 12.46 -1.29
CA GLU A 164 7.46 13.28 -2.50
C GLU A 164 6.09 13.10 -3.16
N MET A 165 5.26 12.21 -2.63
CA MET A 165 3.93 11.95 -3.17
C MET A 165 2.97 13.08 -2.78
N LEU A 166 2.34 13.69 -3.79
CA LEU A 166 1.33 14.70 -3.59
C LEU A 166 0.06 14.08 -2.98
N ASN A 167 -0.43 14.69 -1.90
CA ASN A 167 -1.68 14.29 -1.25
C ASN A 167 -2.58 15.52 -1.05
N ALA A 168 -3.63 15.61 -1.86
CA ALA A 168 -4.65 16.65 -1.80
C ALA A 168 -5.96 16.15 -1.17
N THR A 169 -5.93 15.00 -0.49
CA THR A 169 -7.11 14.46 0.19
C THR A 169 -7.42 15.21 1.47
N GLU A 170 -8.69 15.26 1.85
CA GLU A 170 -9.10 15.81 3.14
C GLU A 170 -8.48 15.03 4.30
N ARG A 171 -8.00 15.74 5.32
CA ARG A 171 -7.46 15.12 6.54
C ARG A 171 -8.54 14.27 7.21
N PRO A 172 -8.32 12.96 7.41
CA PRO A 172 -9.28 12.12 8.09
C PRO A 172 -9.41 12.51 9.57
N LYS A 173 -10.62 12.38 10.13
CA LYS A 173 -10.83 12.57 11.58
C LYS A 173 -10.02 11.56 12.41
N MET A 174 -9.55 11.95 13.59
CA MET A 174 -9.06 10.98 14.57
C MET A 174 -10.20 10.06 15.00
N THR A 175 -9.89 8.78 15.18
CA THR A 175 -10.82 7.73 15.65
C THR A 175 -10.05 6.82 16.58
N ASP A 176 -10.72 6.09 17.47
CA ASP A 176 -10.08 5.19 18.44
C ASP A 176 -9.04 4.25 17.82
N GLY A 177 -9.35 3.62 16.68
CA GLY A 177 -8.41 2.72 16.00
C GLY A 177 -7.20 3.43 15.37
N ARG A 178 -7.37 4.68 14.91
CA ARG A 178 -6.29 5.51 14.36
C ARG A 178 -5.39 6.05 15.46
N ALA A 179 -6.00 6.55 16.54
CA ALA A 179 -5.27 7.02 17.71
C ALA A 179 -4.47 5.86 18.33
N ALA A 180 -5.09 4.69 18.47
CA ALA A 180 -4.42 3.53 19.01
C ALA A 180 -3.25 3.04 18.14
N LEU A 181 -3.40 3.06 16.81
CA LEU A 181 -2.30 2.76 15.89
C LEU A 181 -1.13 3.73 16.06
N VAL A 182 -1.40 5.04 16.07
CA VAL A 182 -0.37 6.08 16.19
C VAL A 182 0.35 6.00 17.55
N VAL A 183 -0.40 5.89 18.66
CA VAL A 183 0.17 5.81 20.00
C VAL A 183 0.97 4.53 20.19
N LEU A 184 0.49 3.38 19.69
CA LEU A 184 1.21 2.12 19.81
C LEU A 184 2.52 2.13 18.99
N MET A 185 2.50 2.68 17.77
CA MET A 185 3.73 2.91 16.99
C MET A 185 4.70 3.83 17.74
N GLN A 186 4.21 4.91 18.35
CA GLN A 186 5.05 5.84 19.11
C GLN A 186 5.67 5.16 20.33
N GLN A 187 4.91 4.35 21.06
CA GLN A 187 5.42 3.60 22.21
C GLN A 187 6.49 2.60 21.79
N TYR A 188 6.27 1.88 20.70
CA TYR A 188 7.25 0.97 20.12
C TYR A 188 8.56 1.69 19.79
N LEU A 189 8.48 2.83 19.11
CA LEU A 189 9.64 3.64 18.74
C LEU A 189 10.43 4.22 19.93
N LYS A 190 9.80 4.45 21.09
CA LYS A 190 10.50 5.01 22.27
C LYS A 190 11.65 4.13 22.77
N GLY A 191 11.65 2.84 22.45
CA GLY A 191 12.73 1.90 22.77
C GLY A 191 13.91 1.93 21.79
N PHE A 192 13.81 2.69 20.69
CA PHE A 192 14.76 2.66 19.58
C PHE A 192 15.28 4.05 19.22
N LEU A 193 16.44 4.07 18.57
CA LEU A 193 17.00 5.28 17.94
C LEU A 193 16.51 5.46 16.50
N ASP A 194 15.86 4.45 15.92
CA ASP A 194 15.31 4.51 14.56
C ASP A 194 14.02 5.36 14.55
N PRO A 195 13.87 6.35 13.65
CA PRO A 195 12.64 7.12 13.53
C PRO A 195 11.48 6.39 12.85
N CYS A 196 11.67 5.17 12.32
CA CYS A 196 10.66 4.47 11.53
C CYS A 196 10.27 3.10 12.08
N VAL A 197 9.03 2.69 11.78
CA VAL A 197 8.50 1.35 12.04
C VAL A 197 8.21 0.70 10.70
N SER A 198 8.63 -0.54 10.49
CA SER A 198 8.31 -1.29 9.28
C SER A 198 6.83 -1.71 9.24
N LEU A 199 6.30 -1.88 8.03
CA LEU A 199 4.93 -2.35 7.81
C LEU A 199 4.67 -3.70 8.49
N LEU A 200 5.67 -4.59 8.53
CA LEU A 200 5.59 -5.85 9.26
C LEU A 200 5.28 -5.62 10.74
N GLU A 201 6.08 -4.79 11.41
CA GLU A 201 5.96 -4.51 12.84
C GLU A 201 4.61 -3.85 13.14
N VAL A 202 4.16 -2.89 12.32
CA VAL A 202 2.82 -2.29 12.43
C VAL A 202 1.73 -3.37 12.36
N HIS A 203 1.84 -4.33 11.45
CA HIS A 203 0.89 -5.44 11.39
C HIS A 203 0.90 -6.29 12.66
N LYS A 204 2.05 -6.49 13.31
CA LYS A 204 2.18 -7.35 14.50
C LYS A 204 1.70 -6.65 15.76
N LEU A 205 2.03 -5.38 15.90
CA LEU A 205 1.52 -4.51 16.96
C LEU A 205 -0.01 -4.43 16.91
N MET A 206 -0.57 -4.20 15.72
CA MET A 206 -2.03 -4.14 15.55
C MET A 206 -2.71 -5.50 15.72
N TYR A 207 -2.03 -6.61 15.41
CA TYR A 207 -2.50 -7.96 15.72
C TYR A 207 -2.65 -8.14 17.22
N PHE A 208 -1.59 -7.91 17.99
CA PHE A 208 -1.65 -8.10 19.44
C PHE A 208 -2.56 -7.10 20.15
N LEU A 209 -2.69 -5.87 19.64
CA LEU A 209 -3.66 -4.93 20.18
C LEU A 209 -5.09 -5.45 19.98
N GLN A 210 -5.44 -6.03 18.83
CA GLN A 210 -6.75 -6.65 18.65
C GLN A 210 -6.91 -7.88 19.56
N GLU A 211 -5.92 -8.76 19.60
CA GLU A 211 -5.92 -9.96 20.45
C GLU A 211 -6.00 -9.64 21.94
N SER A 212 -5.56 -8.45 22.38
CA SER A 212 -5.76 -7.97 23.76
C SER A 212 -7.23 -7.62 24.10
N GLY A 213 -8.13 -7.69 23.12
CA GLY A 213 -9.55 -7.34 23.25
C GLY A 213 -9.89 -5.90 22.87
N LYS A 214 -8.99 -5.17 22.18
CA LYS A 214 -9.39 -3.89 21.56
C LYS A 214 -10.29 -4.21 20.37
N SER A 215 -11.46 -3.58 20.30
CA SER A 215 -12.42 -3.75 19.20
C SER A 215 -11.92 -3.08 17.92
N LEU A 216 -10.87 -3.65 17.36
CA LEU A 216 -10.39 -3.37 16.03
C LEU A 216 -11.17 -4.29 15.08
N ARG A 217 -11.64 -3.77 13.96
CA ARG A 217 -12.34 -4.57 12.93
C ARG A 217 -11.34 -5.14 11.93
N LEU A 218 -10.12 -5.47 12.36
CA LEU A 218 -9.07 -5.98 11.47
C LEU A 218 -9.30 -7.47 11.22
N GLN A 219 -9.16 -7.86 9.95
CA GLN A 219 -9.38 -9.22 9.50
C GLN A 219 -8.03 -9.85 9.18
N PHE A 220 -7.53 -10.68 10.10
CA PHE A 220 -6.23 -11.32 9.97
C PHE A 220 -6.32 -12.64 9.18
N GLU A 221 -5.32 -12.88 8.36
CA GLU A 221 -5.13 -14.13 7.63
C GLU A 221 -3.67 -14.58 7.70
N PRO A 222 -3.39 -15.90 7.60
CA PRO A 222 -2.03 -16.40 7.65
C PRO A 222 -1.29 -16.03 6.35
N LYS A 223 -0.12 -15.39 6.48
CA LYS A 223 0.77 -15.01 5.37
C LYS A 223 2.22 -15.44 5.61
N PRO A 224 3.13 -15.29 4.62
CA PRO A 224 4.51 -15.72 4.75
C PRO A 224 5.23 -15.22 6.00
N PHE A 225 4.87 -14.02 6.50
CA PHE A 225 5.44 -13.42 7.70
C PHE A 225 4.51 -13.47 8.92
N GLY A 226 3.61 -14.45 9.01
CA GLY A 226 2.67 -14.62 10.12
C GLY A 226 1.31 -13.96 9.84
N PRO A 227 0.48 -13.67 10.87
CA PRO A 227 -0.83 -13.05 10.67
C PRO A 227 -0.72 -11.66 10.03
N TYR A 228 -1.58 -11.39 9.05
CA TYR A 228 -1.62 -10.17 8.26
C TYR A 228 -3.05 -9.65 8.13
N ALA A 229 -3.27 -8.37 8.43
CA ALA A 229 -4.60 -7.75 8.37
C ALA A 229 -4.92 -7.22 6.96
N LYS A 230 -5.78 -7.91 6.20
CA LYS A 230 -6.08 -7.54 4.80
C LYS A 230 -6.70 -6.15 4.63
N ASN A 231 -7.37 -5.63 5.66
CA ASN A 231 -8.02 -4.33 5.64
C ASN A 231 -7.22 -3.20 6.33
N LEU A 232 -6.09 -3.49 6.99
CA LEU A 232 -5.24 -2.45 7.59
C LEU A 232 -4.70 -1.49 6.53
N ARG A 233 -4.39 -2.03 5.35
CA ARG A 233 -4.07 -1.27 4.14
C ARG A 233 -5.01 -0.09 3.87
N GLN A 234 -6.31 -0.27 3.99
CA GLN A 234 -7.28 0.80 3.74
C GLN A 234 -7.18 1.93 4.79
N VAL A 235 -6.78 1.58 6.02
CA VAL A 235 -6.51 2.56 7.08
C VAL A 235 -5.25 3.33 6.73
N LEU A 236 -4.15 2.62 6.43
CA LEU A 236 -2.85 3.22 6.10
C LEU A 236 -2.94 4.18 4.91
N ILE A 237 -3.60 3.80 3.81
CA ILE A 237 -3.85 4.69 2.65
C ILE A 237 -4.54 6.00 3.06
N LYS A 238 -5.52 5.92 3.97
CA LYS A 238 -6.30 7.10 4.38
C LYS A 238 -5.51 8.03 5.30
N ILE A 239 -4.59 7.50 6.09
CA ILE A 239 -3.85 8.28 7.10
C ILE A 239 -2.45 8.69 6.61
N ASP A 240 -1.94 8.11 5.53
CA ASP A 240 -0.68 8.50 4.90
C ASP A 240 -0.76 9.95 4.37
N GLY A 241 0.28 10.74 4.59
CA GLY A 241 0.32 12.19 4.39
C GLY A 241 -0.30 13.01 5.54
N HIS A 242 -1.16 12.40 6.35
CA HIS A 242 -1.94 13.08 7.39
C HIS A 242 -1.44 12.80 8.80
N PHE A 243 -1.30 11.52 9.15
CA PHE A 243 -0.84 11.04 10.46
C PHE A 243 0.50 10.32 10.38
N ILE A 244 0.76 9.68 9.24
CA ILE A 244 2.01 8.97 8.95
C ILE A 244 2.54 9.39 7.57
N HIS A 245 3.79 9.05 7.29
CA HIS A 245 4.34 8.98 5.93
C HIS A 245 4.97 7.61 5.70
N GLY A 246 5.12 7.23 4.42
CA GLY A 246 5.86 6.03 4.03
C GLY A 246 4.98 4.95 3.37
N TYR A 247 3.65 5.01 3.51
CA TYR A 247 2.79 3.99 2.90
C TYR A 247 2.69 4.20 1.38
N GLY A 248 2.52 5.45 0.94
CA GLY A 248 2.66 5.92 -0.44
C GLY A 248 1.77 5.20 -1.44
N ASP A 249 2.40 4.52 -2.40
CA ASP A 249 1.77 3.78 -3.49
C ASP A 249 0.89 2.58 -3.05
N GLY A 250 0.86 2.29 -1.75
CA GLY A 250 0.12 1.21 -1.14
C GLY A 250 0.59 -0.19 -1.55
N ASN A 251 1.78 -0.33 -2.11
CA ASN A 251 2.41 -1.64 -2.24
C ASN A 251 2.81 -2.14 -0.86
N ASP A 252 2.56 -3.43 -0.60
CA ASP A 252 2.82 -4.03 0.69
C ASP A 252 4.17 -4.73 0.62
N ALA A 253 5.17 -4.20 1.32
CA ALA A 253 6.47 -4.83 1.53
C ALA A 253 6.72 -4.89 3.04
N PRO A 254 7.12 -6.04 3.62
CA PRO A 254 7.30 -6.17 5.06
C PRO A 254 8.25 -5.13 5.65
N THR A 255 9.30 -4.79 4.92
CA THR A 255 10.35 -3.82 5.30
C THR A 255 10.01 -2.36 4.97
N LYS A 256 8.81 -2.07 4.45
CA LYS A 256 8.41 -0.71 4.08
C LYS A 256 8.42 0.18 5.34
N PRO A 257 9.25 1.24 5.40
CA PRO A 257 9.31 2.10 6.57
C PRO A 257 8.09 3.03 6.64
N LEU A 258 7.58 3.22 7.84
CA LEU A 258 6.50 4.15 8.16
C LEU A 258 6.97 5.09 9.27
N GLU A 259 6.78 6.38 9.05
CA GLU A 259 7.17 7.44 9.97
C GLU A 259 5.93 8.15 10.53
N LEU A 260 5.92 8.46 11.82
CA LEU A 260 4.85 9.22 12.45
C LEU A 260 5.06 10.73 12.23
N LYS A 261 3.96 11.46 12.04
CA LYS A 261 3.99 12.93 12.08
C LYS A 261 3.81 13.42 13.51
N ALA A 262 4.68 14.32 13.97
CA ALA A 262 4.72 14.79 15.35
C ALA A 262 3.38 15.39 15.82
N GLU A 263 2.70 16.15 14.97
CA GLU A 263 1.40 16.74 15.29
C GLU A 263 0.30 15.69 15.46
N ALA A 264 0.37 14.59 14.71
CA ALA A 264 -0.59 13.49 14.82
C ALA A 264 -0.35 12.63 16.05
N VAL A 265 0.90 12.51 16.49
CA VAL A 265 1.24 11.88 17.78
C VAL A 265 0.63 12.66 18.93
N ALA A 266 0.84 13.98 18.97
CA ALA A 266 0.26 14.83 20.01
C ALA A 266 -1.27 14.72 20.04
N GLU A 267 -1.92 14.79 18.88
CA GLU A 267 -3.38 14.62 18.72
C GLU A 267 -3.85 13.24 19.23
N ALA A 268 -3.16 12.17 18.87
CA ALA A 268 -3.55 10.81 19.24
C ALA A 268 -3.36 10.51 20.74
N VAL A 269 -2.29 11.04 21.35
CA VAL A 269 -2.04 10.94 22.79
C VAL A 269 -3.12 11.68 23.56
N GLU A 270 -3.45 12.91 23.16
CA GLU A 270 -4.51 13.70 23.78
C GLU A 270 -5.87 13.02 23.65
N TYR A 271 -6.16 12.43 22.47
CA TYR A 271 -7.39 11.69 22.22
C TYR A 271 -7.56 10.49 23.16
N LEU A 272 -6.48 9.77 23.46
CA LEU A 272 -6.50 8.56 24.31
C LEU A 272 -6.24 8.83 25.79
N LYS A 273 -6.02 10.08 26.21
CA LYS A 273 -5.56 10.40 27.58
C LYS A 273 -6.44 9.82 28.70
N ASN A 274 -7.75 9.76 28.46
CA ASN A 274 -8.74 9.27 29.43
C ASN A 274 -9.25 7.85 29.11
N ASP A 275 -8.75 7.22 28.04
CA ASP A 275 -9.13 5.85 27.66
C ASP A 275 -8.22 4.82 28.37
N VAL A 276 -8.51 4.61 29.65
CA VAL A 276 -7.74 3.71 30.53
C VAL A 276 -7.75 2.27 30.02
N ASP A 277 -8.84 1.81 29.40
CA ASP A 277 -8.94 0.46 28.85
C ASP A 277 -7.97 0.25 27.69
N THR A 278 -7.92 1.19 26.74
CA THR A 278 -6.96 1.13 25.63
C THR A 278 -5.52 1.22 26.13
N GLN A 279 -5.23 2.08 27.11
CA GLN A 279 -3.89 2.19 27.70
C GLN A 279 -3.44 0.87 28.33
N LYS A 280 -4.29 0.21 29.13
CA LYS A 280 -3.99 -1.12 29.70
C LYS A 280 -3.73 -2.19 28.63
N LYS A 281 -4.50 -2.16 27.54
CA LYS A 281 -4.31 -3.07 26.39
C LYS A 281 -2.98 -2.84 25.70
N MET A 282 -2.57 -1.57 25.53
CA MET A 282 -1.24 -1.23 25.00
C MET A 282 -0.12 -1.66 25.93
N GLU A 283 -0.25 -1.44 27.24
CA GLU A 283 0.71 -1.93 28.24
C GLU A 283 0.86 -3.45 28.20
N ARG A 284 -0.25 -4.17 28.01
CA ARG A 284 -0.24 -5.63 27.82
C ARG A 284 0.57 -6.03 26.58
N VAL A 285 0.43 -5.31 25.47
CA VAL A 285 1.23 -5.52 24.25
C VAL A 285 2.70 -5.19 24.51
N ALA A 286 3.01 -4.05 25.14
CA ALA A 286 4.38 -3.64 25.46
C ALA A 286 5.09 -4.69 26.33
N LYS A 287 4.39 -5.19 27.36
CA LYS A 287 4.89 -6.29 28.20
C LYS A 287 5.12 -7.56 27.39
N LEU A 288 4.23 -7.92 26.46
CA LEU A 288 4.42 -9.12 25.63
C LEU A 288 5.74 -9.06 24.84
N ILE A 289 6.00 -7.93 24.19
CA ILE A 289 7.08 -7.79 23.22
C ILE A 289 8.44 -7.49 23.83
N GLU A 290 8.53 -7.25 25.14
CA GLU A 290 9.79 -7.05 25.84
C GLU A 290 10.74 -8.26 25.63
N GLY A 291 11.94 -7.99 25.09
CA GLY A 291 12.91 -8.99 24.64
C GLY A 291 12.63 -9.63 23.26
N PHE A 292 11.62 -9.14 22.54
CA PHE A 292 11.18 -9.56 21.20
C PHE A 292 10.86 -8.35 20.30
N GLU A 293 11.44 -7.20 20.60
CA GLU A 293 11.08 -5.92 19.99
C GLU A 293 11.65 -5.74 18.58
N ASP A 294 12.45 -6.67 18.05
CA ASP A 294 12.91 -6.60 16.67
C ASP A 294 11.87 -7.21 15.68
N PRO A 295 11.99 -6.96 14.36
CA PRO A 295 11.06 -7.52 13.38
C PRO A 295 10.93 -9.05 13.45
N TYR A 296 12.00 -9.76 13.78
CA TYR A 296 12.00 -11.22 13.86
C TYR A 296 11.27 -11.71 15.12
N GLY A 297 11.47 -11.06 16.27
CA GLY A 297 10.80 -11.34 17.54
C GLY A 297 9.29 -11.12 17.45
N LEU A 298 8.86 -10.00 16.86
CA LEU A 298 7.44 -9.75 16.60
C LEU A 298 6.84 -10.77 15.62
N GLU A 299 7.59 -11.18 14.60
CA GLU A 299 7.16 -12.23 13.68
C GLU A 299 6.99 -13.58 14.41
N LEU A 300 7.96 -13.94 15.26
CA LEU A 300 7.94 -15.16 16.07
C LEU A 300 6.72 -15.20 16.98
N LEU A 301 6.53 -14.18 17.83
CA LEU A 301 5.42 -14.11 18.77
C LEU A 301 4.08 -14.23 18.04
N SER A 302 3.88 -13.42 16.99
CA SER A 302 2.59 -13.41 16.27
C SER A 302 2.34 -14.71 15.50
N THR A 303 3.38 -15.35 14.97
CA THR A 303 3.30 -16.63 14.27
C THR A 303 2.95 -17.77 15.23
N VAL A 304 3.63 -17.86 16.37
CA VAL A 304 3.38 -18.90 17.37
C VAL A 304 1.99 -18.72 17.99
N HIS A 305 1.61 -17.50 18.36
CA HIS A 305 0.27 -17.21 18.88
C HIS A 305 -0.83 -17.62 17.89
N TRP A 306 -0.66 -17.28 16.61
CA TRP A 306 -1.60 -17.70 15.56
C TRP A 306 -1.75 -19.22 15.51
N VAL A 307 -0.64 -19.96 15.51
CA VAL A 307 -0.64 -21.43 15.51
C VAL A 307 -1.29 -22.01 16.77
N MET A 308 -1.00 -21.46 17.95
CA MET A 308 -1.65 -21.89 19.21
C MET A 308 -3.17 -21.75 19.14
N CYS A 309 -3.67 -20.71 18.45
CA CYS A 309 -5.10 -20.44 18.35
C CYS A 309 -5.81 -21.23 17.23
N HIS A 310 -5.09 -21.67 16.19
CA HIS A 310 -5.71 -22.20 14.97
C HIS A 310 -5.32 -23.65 14.65
N THR A 311 -4.37 -24.23 15.39
CA THR A 311 -3.91 -25.61 15.18
C THR A 311 -4.25 -26.46 16.41
N PRO A 312 -4.94 -27.59 16.23
CA PRO A 312 -5.25 -28.51 17.32
C PRO A 312 -3.99 -28.91 18.12
N SER A 313 -4.12 -28.93 19.44
CA SER A 313 -3.06 -29.30 20.39
C SER A 313 -1.82 -28.40 20.42
N ALA A 314 -1.63 -27.48 19.48
CA ALA A 314 -0.49 -26.56 19.47
C ALA A 314 -0.48 -25.61 20.68
N ASN A 315 -1.65 -25.33 21.26
CA ASN A 315 -1.73 -24.59 22.51
C ASN A 315 -1.17 -25.38 23.71
N ASN A 316 -1.24 -26.72 23.71
CA ASN A 316 -0.87 -27.53 24.87
C ASN A 316 0.51 -28.20 24.74
N ASP A 317 1.03 -28.29 23.51
CA ASP A 317 2.29 -28.96 23.21
C ASP A 317 3.20 -28.04 22.36
N PRO A 318 4.34 -27.57 22.91
CA PRO A 318 5.25 -26.70 22.18
C PRO A 318 5.89 -27.38 20.96
N ASP A 319 6.07 -28.71 20.95
CA ASP A 319 6.62 -29.44 19.80
C ASP A 319 5.60 -29.58 18.66
N VAL A 320 4.30 -29.62 18.98
CA VAL A 320 3.24 -29.48 17.96
C VAL A 320 3.24 -28.07 17.38
N ALA A 321 3.36 -27.03 18.22
CA ALA A 321 3.43 -25.64 17.75
C ALA A 321 4.65 -25.42 16.83
N VAL A 322 5.83 -25.91 17.22
CA VAL A 322 7.06 -25.82 16.40
C VAL A 322 6.85 -26.45 15.03
N ARG A 323 6.35 -27.70 14.97
CA ARG A 323 6.10 -28.39 13.71
C ARG A 323 5.13 -27.63 12.82
N ALA A 324 4.00 -27.18 13.39
CA ALA A 324 3.01 -26.42 12.64
C ALA A 324 3.56 -25.10 12.08
N VAL A 325 4.45 -24.40 12.80
CA VAL A 325 5.13 -23.21 12.29
C VAL A 325 6.10 -23.54 11.15
N GLN A 326 6.86 -24.63 11.27
CA GLN A 326 7.81 -25.06 10.24
C GLN A 326 7.10 -25.55 8.97
N ASP A 327 5.94 -26.20 9.11
CA ASP A 327 5.10 -26.67 8.00
C ASP A 327 4.37 -25.52 7.29
N TRP A 328 4.24 -24.36 7.92
CA TRP A 328 3.63 -23.18 7.30
C TRP A 328 4.41 -22.73 6.05
N SER A 329 5.75 -22.77 6.07
CA SER A 329 6.55 -22.49 4.86
C SER A 329 8.01 -22.90 4.98
N SER A 330 8.66 -23.17 3.85
CA SER A 330 10.10 -23.45 3.77
C SER A 330 10.97 -22.35 4.39
N ARG A 331 10.56 -21.06 4.28
CA ARG A 331 11.28 -19.94 4.91
C ARG A 331 11.23 -20.03 6.43
N LYS A 332 10.05 -20.28 7.00
CA LYS A 332 9.91 -20.40 8.46
C LYS A 332 10.70 -21.59 8.97
N LYS A 333 10.66 -22.73 8.26
CA LYS A 333 11.48 -23.90 8.58
C LYS A 333 12.98 -23.60 8.62
N SER A 334 13.49 -22.76 7.71
CA SER A 334 14.92 -22.43 7.67
C SER A 334 15.34 -21.29 8.61
N GLN A 335 14.46 -20.31 8.86
CA GLN A 335 14.80 -19.08 9.62
C GLN A 335 14.33 -19.10 11.08
N MET A 336 13.28 -19.87 11.42
CA MET A 336 12.72 -19.94 12.78
C MET A 336 13.17 -21.23 13.46
N LYS A 337 14.23 -21.11 14.27
CA LYS A 337 14.79 -22.25 14.99
C LYS A 337 13.82 -22.76 16.08
N PRO A 338 13.76 -24.07 16.34
CA PRO A 338 12.90 -24.64 17.39
C PRO A 338 13.07 -23.97 18.75
N GLU A 339 14.30 -23.64 19.16
CA GLU A 339 14.55 -22.98 20.45
C GLU A 339 13.88 -21.59 20.54
N HIS A 340 13.88 -20.82 19.46
CA HIS A 340 13.25 -19.50 19.44
C HIS A 340 11.72 -19.61 19.48
N LEU A 341 11.17 -20.59 18.75
CA LEU A 341 9.73 -20.88 18.74
C LEU A 341 9.23 -21.33 20.11
N LYS A 342 9.98 -22.21 20.80
CA LYS A 342 9.67 -22.63 22.17
C LYS A 342 9.75 -21.47 23.16
N ARG A 343 10.74 -20.58 23.02
CA ARG A 343 10.84 -19.36 23.84
C ARG A 343 9.64 -18.43 23.65
N ALA A 344 9.21 -18.21 22.40
CA ALA A 344 8.01 -17.43 22.11
C ALA A 344 6.73 -18.10 22.66
N TRP A 345 6.62 -19.42 22.54
CA TRP A 345 5.50 -20.18 23.10
C TRP A 345 5.41 -20.04 24.63
N ASN A 346 6.55 -20.17 25.33
CA ASN A 346 6.62 -19.98 26.78
C ASN A 346 6.25 -18.53 27.17
N ARG A 347 6.76 -17.52 26.45
CA ARG A 347 6.42 -16.12 26.70
C ARG A 347 4.90 -15.85 26.58
N LEU A 348 4.25 -16.45 25.58
CA LEU A 348 2.81 -16.32 25.38
C LEU A 348 2.01 -16.97 26.53
N LYS A 349 2.46 -18.14 27.02
CA LYS A 349 1.89 -18.84 28.18
C LYS A 349 2.07 -18.07 29.49
N GLU A 350 3.29 -17.62 29.76
CA GLU A 350 3.64 -16.86 30.98
C GLU A 350 2.81 -15.59 31.14
N LEU A 351 2.39 -14.99 30.02
CA LEU A 351 1.59 -13.77 29.98
C LEU A 351 0.11 -14.03 29.61
N ASN A 352 -0.34 -15.27 29.72
CA ASN A 352 -1.73 -15.72 29.48
C ASN A 352 -2.32 -15.34 28.12
N TRP A 353 -1.51 -15.09 27.09
CA TRP A 353 -2.02 -14.80 25.74
C TRP A 353 -2.66 -16.02 25.08
N ASP A 354 -2.38 -17.21 25.59
CA ASP A 354 -2.93 -18.46 25.13
C ASP A 354 -4.36 -18.75 25.64
N ARG A 355 -4.87 -17.95 26.59
CA ARG A 355 -6.19 -18.12 27.23
C ARG A 355 -7.02 -16.84 27.25
N GLU A 356 -6.36 -15.70 27.45
CA GLU A 356 -7.01 -14.40 27.64
C GLU A 356 -6.92 -13.51 26.38
N SER A 357 -6.49 -14.06 25.24
CA SER A 357 -6.58 -13.36 23.96
C SER A 357 -7.95 -13.55 23.33
N GLN A 358 -8.35 -12.60 22.49
CA GLN A 358 -9.64 -12.64 21.82
C GLN A 358 -9.84 -13.94 21.03
N SER A 359 -8.81 -14.42 20.33
CA SER A 359 -8.91 -15.66 19.55
C SER A 359 -8.82 -16.92 20.40
N SER A 360 -8.20 -16.88 21.60
CA SER A 360 -8.12 -18.04 22.50
C SER A 360 -9.36 -18.23 23.37
N ALA A 361 -10.11 -17.16 23.65
CA ALA A 361 -11.33 -17.22 24.46
C ALA A 361 -12.45 -18.11 23.89
N TYR A 362 -12.37 -18.49 22.61
CA TYR A 362 -13.34 -19.37 21.92
C TYR A 362 -12.86 -20.81 21.73
N ILE A 363 -11.67 -21.16 22.26
CA ILE A 363 -11.02 -22.47 22.06
C ILE A 363 -11.34 -23.46 23.20
N HIS A 364 -11.98 -22.99 24.27
CA HIS A 364 -12.30 -23.80 25.46
C HIS A 364 -13.77 -24.17 25.56
#